data_AF-A0A257UUD7-F1
#
_entry.id   AF-A0A257UUD7-F1
#
_cell.length_a   1.000
_cell.length_b   1.000
_cell.length_c   1.000
_cell.angle_alpha   90.00
_cell.angle_beta   90.00
_cell.angle_gamma   90.00
#
_symmetry.space_group_name_H-M   'P 1'
#
loop_
_entity.id
_entity.type
_entity.pdbx_description
1 polymer ?
#
loop_
_entity_poly.entity_id
_entity_poly.type
_entity_poly.pdbx_seq_one_letter_code
_entity_poly.pdbx_strand_id
1 'polypeptide(L)'
;MLREVADFDLSVIFGYPFGSPPRLLHDGYGTHATPAALDAYLRGAYLLDPFYTASVQGHLPGLWRMRELAPDDFFQSDFYGAADVHPCVSLEPGSLVEEIGFLVPLPCGFTAAYSLMRKTGRQMFDEFEMSRLRALEPIVRGAVRSHWRQIEDEADGGVLGVVLGGALEAAFSRFAHNALTYQQRRIVQLILRGHSTLSISAITGTTEGTVKIHRKNIYRRLGISSQSELFSRFIQSLFMCDTI
;
A
#
# COMPACT_ATOMS: atom_id res chain seq x y z
N MET A 1 21.20 14.64 5.55
CA MET A 1 21.67 13.25 5.73
C MET A 1 21.22 12.30 4.61
N LEU A 2 19.97 11.80 4.55
CA LEU A 2 19.63 10.78 3.53
C LEU A 2 19.76 11.28 2.08
N ARG A 3 19.35 12.53 1.81
CA ARG A 3 19.51 13.19 0.49
C ARG A 3 20.98 13.35 0.05
N GLU A 4 21.92 13.36 0.99
CA GLU A 4 23.36 13.42 0.68
C GLU A 4 23.91 12.04 0.29
N VAL A 5 23.22 10.96 0.67
CA VAL A 5 23.62 9.57 0.37
C VAL A 5 22.97 9.04 -0.90
N ALA A 6 21.72 9.41 -1.14
CA ALA A 6 21.02 9.12 -2.38
C ALA A 6 20.05 10.27 -2.64
N ASP A 7 20.11 10.85 -3.83
CA ASP A 7 19.16 11.91 -4.18
C ASP A 7 17.76 11.31 -4.41
N PHE A 8 16.71 12.03 -4.05
CA PHE A 8 15.32 11.61 -4.23
C PHE A 8 14.41 12.83 -4.37
N ASP A 9 13.24 12.66 -4.97
CA ASP A 9 12.28 13.74 -5.12
C ASP A 9 11.42 13.88 -3.87
N LEU A 10 10.77 12.78 -3.50
CA LEU A 10 9.70 12.74 -2.52
C LEU A 10 10.07 11.79 -1.39
N SER A 11 9.45 12.00 -0.24
CA SER A 11 9.57 11.08 0.88
C SER A 11 8.33 11.12 1.74
N VAL A 12 7.93 10.01 2.33
CA VAL A 12 6.75 9.96 3.21
C VAL A 12 7.00 8.94 4.33
N ILE A 13 6.48 9.21 5.52
CA ILE A 13 6.40 8.20 6.57
C ILE A 13 4.94 7.89 6.86
N PHE A 14 4.55 6.65 6.63
CA PHE A 14 3.28 6.10 7.11
C PHE A 14 3.52 5.11 8.24
N GLY A 15 2.79 5.25 9.34
CA GLY A 15 2.61 4.22 10.35
C GLY A 15 1.38 3.38 10.02
N TYR A 16 1.48 2.05 10.10
CA TYR A 16 0.36 1.15 9.79
C TYR A 16 -0.16 0.40 11.03
N PRO A 17 -0.96 1.03 11.91
CA PRO A 17 -1.55 0.32 13.04
C PRO A 17 -2.48 -0.80 12.58
N PHE A 18 -2.58 -1.85 13.38
CA PHE A 18 -3.46 -2.97 13.07
C PHE A 18 -4.92 -2.55 13.10
N GLY A 19 -5.65 -2.78 12.00
CA GLY A 19 -7.10 -2.61 11.96
C GLY A 19 -7.60 -1.19 11.73
N SER A 20 -6.70 -0.19 11.62
CA SER A 20 -7.03 1.21 11.35
C SER A 20 -6.33 1.72 10.09
N PRO A 21 -6.80 2.85 9.52
CA PRO A 21 -6.07 3.55 8.46
C PRO A 21 -4.63 3.91 8.85
N PRO A 22 -3.74 4.12 7.87
CA PRO A 22 -2.38 4.58 8.11
C PRO A 22 -2.38 5.94 8.80
N ARG A 23 -1.37 6.18 9.63
CA ARG A 23 -1.07 7.51 10.17
C ARG A 23 0.05 8.13 9.35
N LEU A 24 -0.18 9.33 8.81
CA LEU A 24 0.87 10.11 8.17
C LEU A 24 1.75 10.72 9.25
N LEU A 25 2.99 10.25 9.36
CA LEU A 25 3.97 10.74 10.35
C LEU A 25 4.89 11.80 9.75
N HIS A 26 5.10 11.77 8.43
CA HIS A 26 5.89 12.76 7.71
C HIS A 26 5.34 12.91 6.30
N ASP A 27 5.04 14.15 5.93
CA ASP A 27 4.65 14.52 4.56
C ASP A 27 5.81 15.24 3.87
N GLY A 28 6.47 14.53 2.95
CA GLY A 28 7.46 15.11 2.04
C GLY A 28 7.03 14.98 0.58
N TYR A 29 5.73 14.92 0.30
CA TYR A 29 5.22 15.03 -1.07
C TYR A 29 5.28 16.46 -1.60
N GLY A 30 5.20 17.45 -0.71
CA GLY A 30 5.09 18.86 -1.11
C GLY A 30 3.84 19.08 -1.95
N THR A 31 3.95 19.82 -3.05
CA THR A 31 2.81 20.09 -3.97
C THR A 31 2.54 18.98 -4.98
N HIS A 32 3.21 17.83 -4.87
CA HIS A 32 3.15 16.77 -5.89
C HIS A 32 1.98 15.80 -5.70
N ALA A 33 1.60 15.54 -4.45
CA ALA A 33 0.39 14.80 -4.15
C ALA A 33 -0.76 15.79 -3.98
N THR A 34 -1.88 15.54 -4.67
CA THR A 34 -3.09 16.32 -4.39
C THR A 34 -3.65 15.90 -3.02
N PRO A 35 -4.26 16.82 -2.26
CA PRO A 35 -4.96 16.45 -1.02
C PRO A 35 -5.98 15.34 -1.24
N ALA A 36 -6.67 15.35 -2.38
CA ALA A 36 -7.64 14.31 -2.76
C ALA A 36 -6.99 12.93 -2.94
N ALA A 37 -5.81 12.85 -3.55
CA ALA A 37 -5.10 11.58 -3.74
C ALA A 37 -4.58 11.00 -2.41
N LEU A 38 -4.06 11.86 -1.53
CA LEU A 38 -3.64 11.45 -0.19
C LEU A 38 -4.83 10.97 0.65
N ASP A 39 -5.94 11.69 0.59
CA ASP A 39 -7.19 11.36 1.27
C ASP A 39 -7.81 10.05 0.74
N ALA A 40 -7.79 9.85 -0.58
CA ALA A 40 -8.16 8.59 -1.21
C ALA A 40 -7.29 7.42 -0.76
N TYR A 41 -5.97 7.63 -0.70
CA TYR A 41 -5.05 6.64 -0.18
C TYR A 41 -5.39 6.27 1.26
N LEU A 42 -5.55 7.25 2.15
CA LEU A 42 -5.85 7.03 3.57
C LEU A 42 -7.23 6.36 3.79
N ARG A 43 -8.21 6.59 2.92
CA ARG A 43 -9.53 5.92 2.99
C ARG A 43 -9.52 4.45 2.61
N GLY A 44 -8.51 3.96 1.89
CA GLY A 44 -8.43 2.53 1.58
C GLY A 44 -7.54 2.13 0.43
N ALA A 45 -7.03 3.05 -0.39
CA ALA A 45 -6.12 2.65 -1.45
C ALA A 45 -4.80 2.05 -0.89
N TYR A 46 -4.39 2.46 0.32
CA TYR A 46 -3.23 1.88 1.04
C TYR A 46 -3.27 0.35 1.19
N LEU A 47 -4.44 -0.28 1.04
CA LEU A 47 -4.63 -1.73 1.15
C LEU A 47 -4.03 -2.52 -0.01
N LEU A 48 -3.84 -1.81 -1.13
CA LEU A 48 -3.23 -2.31 -2.34
C LEU A 48 -1.71 -2.02 -2.35
N ASP A 49 -1.22 -1.24 -1.39
CA ASP A 49 0.19 -0.86 -1.27
C ASP A 49 1.07 -2.04 -0.80
N PRO A 50 2.18 -2.33 -1.51
CA PRO A 50 3.16 -3.34 -1.10
C PRO A 50 3.80 -3.08 0.27
N PHE A 51 4.07 -1.83 0.65
CA PHE A 51 4.64 -1.51 1.97
C PHE A 51 3.64 -1.76 3.10
N TYR A 52 2.36 -1.46 2.89
CA TYR A 52 1.31 -1.86 3.82
C TYR A 52 1.26 -3.39 3.97
N THR A 53 1.21 -4.10 2.84
CA THR A 53 1.13 -5.56 2.81
C THR A 53 2.32 -6.19 3.54
N ALA A 54 3.53 -5.69 3.27
CA ALA A 54 4.76 -6.14 3.93
C ALA A 54 4.74 -5.87 5.44
N SER A 55 4.20 -4.71 5.84
CA SER A 55 4.07 -4.31 7.24
C SER A 55 3.16 -5.22 8.04
N VAL A 56 2.04 -5.68 7.45
CA VAL A 56 1.08 -6.55 8.15
C VAL A 56 1.40 -8.04 8.03
N GLN A 57 2.17 -8.46 7.02
CA GLN A 57 2.58 -9.85 6.81
C GLN A 57 3.90 -10.21 7.51
N GLY A 58 4.48 -9.29 8.29
CA GLY A 58 5.66 -9.57 9.09
C GLY A 58 6.94 -9.71 8.27
N HIS A 59 7.08 -8.95 7.17
CA HIS A 59 8.35 -8.85 6.47
C HIS A 59 9.49 -8.40 7.40
N LEU A 60 10.71 -8.83 7.09
CA LEU A 60 11.87 -8.45 7.88
C LEU A 60 12.07 -6.92 7.85
N PRO A 61 12.40 -6.30 9.00
CA PRO A 61 12.77 -4.90 9.06
C PRO A 61 13.96 -4.60 8.14
N GLY A 62 14.00 -3.40 7.57
CA GLY A 62 15.11 -2.96 6.74
C GLY A 62 14.69 -2.18 5.51
N LEU A 63 15.65 -1.95 4.60
CA LEU A 63 15.42 -1.25 3.35
C LEU A 63 15.02 -2.23 2.24
N TRP A 64 13.90 -1.93 1.60
CA TRP A 64 13.33 -2.72 0.52
C TRP A 64 13.00 -1.82 -0.66
N ARG A 65 13.19 -2.30 -1.88
CA ARG A 65 12.55 -1.72 -3.05
C ARG A 65 11.10 -2.15 -3.08
N MET A 66 10.19 -1.29 -3.53
CA MET A 66 8.79 -1.68 -3.71
C MET A 66 8.67 -2.91 -4.60
N ARG A 67 9.49 -3.02 -5.66
CA ARG A 67 9.51 -4.19 -6.57
C ARG A 67 9.91 -5.52 -5.92
N GLU A 68 10.57 -5.48 -4.76
CA GLU A 68 10.91 -6.69 -4.00
C GLU A 68 9.75 -7.13 -3.10
N LEU A 69 8.84 -6.21 -2.78
CA LEU A 69 7.65 -6.46 -1.95
C LEU A 69 6.38 -6.68 -2.78
N ALA A 70 6.34 -6.08 -3.96
CA ALA A 70 5.18 -6.06 -4.83
C ALA A 70 4.88 -7.44 -5.43
N PRO A 71 3.60 -7.80 -5.57
CA PRO A 71 3.17 -8.94 -6.38
C PRO A 71 3.65 -8.86 -7.83
N ASP A 72 3.66 -10.01 -8.49
CA ASP A 72 4.25 -10.20 -9.82
C ASP A 72 3.58 -9.37 -10.93
N ASP A 73 2.30 -9.05 -10.79
CA ASP A 73 1.52 -8.24 -11.75
C ASP A 73 1.20 -6.83 -11.23
N PHE A 74 1.81 -6.42 -10.11
CA PHE A 74 1.50 -5.16 -9.42
C PHE A 74 1.72 -3.92 -10.29
N PHE A 75 2.85 -3.85 -10.98
CA PHE A 75 3.19 -2.71 -11.83
C PHE A 75 2.34 -2.62 -13.11
N GLN A 76 1.53 -3.66 -13.40
CA GLN A 76 0.53 -3.68 -14.46
C GLN A 76 -0.89 -3.45 -13.92
N SER A 77 -1.06 -3.34 -12.60
CA SER A 77 -2.37 -3.15 -11.98
C SER A 77 -2.88 -1.72 -12.17
N ASP A 78 -4.22 -1.58 -12.26
CA ASP A 78 -4.86 -0.27 -12.36
C ASP A 78 -4.52 0.62 -11.14
N PHE A 79 -4.27 0.02 -9.96
CA PHE A 79 -3.85 0.75 -8.76
C PHE A 79 -2.53 1.50 -8.94
N TYR A 80 -1.52 0.85 -9.54
CA TYR A 80 -0.21 1.48 -9.75
C TYR A 80 -0.27 2.65 -10.76
N GLY A 81 -1.26 2.67 -11.65
CA GLY A 81 -1.45 3.76 -12.62
C GLY A 81 -2.40 4.87 -12.16
N ALA A 82 -3.10 4.71 -11.03
CA ALA A 82 -4.19 5.57 -10.61
C ALA A 82 -3.70 6.73 -9.73
N ALA A 83 -3.27 7.83 -10.35
CA ALA A 83 -2.75 9.02 -9.67
C ALA A 83 -3.77 9.74 -8.75
N ASP A 84 -5.06 9.43 -8.90
CA ASP A 84 -6.15 9.91 -8.06
C ASP A 84 -6.29 9.15 -6.72
N VAL A 85 -5.64 7.98 -6.59
CA VAL A 85 -5.70 7.15 -5.37
C VAL A 85 -4.34 6.69 -4.86
N HIS A 86 -3.28 6.81 -5.67
CA HIS A 86 -1.91 6.52 -5.28
C HIS A 86 -1.08 7.82 -5.28
N PRO A 87 -0.72 8.36 -4.10
CA PRO A 87 -0.09 9.68 -3.97
C PRO A 87 1.32 9.72 -4.57
N CYS A 88 1.92 8.55 -4.81
CA CYS A 88 3.28 8.38 -5.32
C CYS A 88 3.37 8.11 -6.83
N VAL A 89 2.28 8.23 -7.60
CA VAL A 89 2.29 7.93 -9.04
C VAL A 89 2.45 9.21 -9.87
N SER A 90 3.30 9.14 -10.90
CA SER A 90 3.45 10.21 -11.89
C SER A 90 2.15 10.38 -12.68
N LEU A 91 1.74 11.62 -12.95
CA LEU A 91 0.58 11.96 -13.79
C LEU A 91 0.72 11.50 -15.26
N GLU A 92 1.85 10.88 -15.62
CA GLU A 92 2.16 10.38 -16.95
C GLU A 92 2.00 8.85 -17.01
N PRO A 93 1.02 8.34 -17.77
CA PRO A 93 0.84 6.90 -17.97
C PRO A 93 2.11 6.23 -18.51
N GLY A 94 2.54 5.14 -17.87
CA GLY A 94 3.66 4.31 -18.35
C GLY A 94 5.04 4.69 -17.83
N SER A 95 5.15 5.65 -16.90
CA SER A 95 6.42 5.94 -16.24
C SER A 95 6.52 5.33 -14.84
N LEU A 96 7.59 4.58 -14.61
CA LEU A 96 7.92 4.00 -13.32
C LEU A 96 8.53 5.08 -12.41
N VAL A 97 7.77 5.52 -11.40
CA VAL A 97 8.36 6.11 -10.19
C VAL A 97 9.07 4.98 -9.47
N GLU A 98 10.36 5.15 -9.17
CA GLU A 98 11.02 4.19 -8.29
C GLU A 98 10.81 4.59 -6.83
N GLU A 99 10.30 3.64 -6.06
CA GLU A 99 10.11 3.76 -4.64
C GLU A 99 10.88 2.68 -3.88
N ILE A 100 11.60 3.13 -2.86
CA ILE A 100 12.27 2.31 -1.85
C ILE A 100 11.78 2.74 -0.48
N GLY A 101 11.75 1.83 0.50
CA GLY A 101 11.23 2.14 1.82
C GLY A 101 11.89 1.36 2.93
N PHE A 102 12.10 2.04 4.06
CA PHE A 102 12.54 1.41 5.29
C PHE A 102 11.34 0.92 6.07
N LEU A 103 11.23 -0.39 6.27
CA LEU A 103 10.28 -1.01 7.20
C LEU A 103 10.86 -0.95 8.61
N VAL A 104 10.25 -0.11 9.45
CA VAL A 104 10.69 0.21 10.81
C VAL A 104 9.63 -0.25 11.82
N PRO A 105 9.88 -1.32 12.58
CA PRO A 105 9.00 -1.72 13.69
C PRO A 105 9.00 -0.64 14.77
N LEU A 106 7.81 -0.23 15.21
CA LEU A 106 7.63 0.74 16.30
C LEU A 106 7.40 0.03 17.65
N PRO A 107 7.67 0.71 18.79
CA PRO A 107 7.52 0.13 20.12
C PRO A 107 6.08 -0.32 20.45
N CYS A 108 5.08 0.33 19.85
CA CYS A 108 3.66 0.03 19.98
C CYS A 108 3.20 -1.22 19.20
N GLY A 109 4.11 -1.91 18.50
CA GLY A 109 3.88 -3.22 17.90
C GLY A 109 3.53 -3.21 16.41
N PHE A 110 3.25 -2.05 15.81
CA PHE A 110 3.04 -1.94 14.37
C PHE A 110 4.27 -1.40 13.62
N THR A 111 4.26 -1.49 12.29
CA THR A 111 5.39 -1.10 11.43
C THR A 111 5.12 0.25 10.76
N ALA A 112 6.14 1.10 10.71
CA ALA A 112 6.17 2.27 9.85
C ALA A 112 6.96 1.99 8.58
N ALA A 113 6.52 2.52 7.45
CA ALA A 113 7.29 2.58 6.21
C ALA A 113 7.77 4.02 5.99
N TYR A 114 9.09 4.21 5.93
CA TYR A 114 9.68 5.46 5.46
C TYR A 114 10.11 5.30 4.01
N SER A 115 9.27 5.79 3.10
CA SER A 115 9.50 5.69 1.66
C SER A 115 10.27 6.89 1.12
N LEU A 116 11.16 6.62 0.17
CA LEU A 116 11.92 7.56 -0.65
C LEU A 116 11.61 7.28 -2.12
N MET A 117 11.28 8.32 -2.89
CA MET A 117 10.84 8.16 -4.27
C MET A 117 11.64 9.02 -5.24
N ARG A 118 11.91 8.47 -6.43
CA ARG A 118 12.40 9.20 -7.60
C ARG A 118 11.32 9.26 -8.66
N LYS A 119 11.04 10.46 -9.14
CA LYS A 119 10.08 10.71 -10.22
C LYS A 119 10.51 10.05 -11.52
N THR A 120 9.53 9.91 -12.41
CA THR A 120 9.69 9.69 -13.85
C THR A 120 10.91 10.39 -14.45
N GLY A 121 11.65 9.64 -15.27
CA GLY A 121 12.82 10.16 -16.00
C GLY A 121 14.09 10.26 -15.17
N ARG A 122 14.03 10.04 -13.85
CA ARG A 122 15.22 9.89 -13.00
C ARG A 122 15.80 8.48 -13.13
N GLN A 123 17.11 8.37 -12.94
CA GLN A 123 17.76 7.07 -12.82
C GLN A 123 17.28 6.36 -11.55
N MET A 124 17.05 5.06 -11.67
CA MET A 124 16.81 4.21 -10.52
C MET A 124 17.92 4.29 -9.47
N PHE A 125 17.60 4.06 -8.20
CA PHE A 125 18.55 3.85 -7.11
C PHE A 125 19.47 2.70 -7.48
N ASP A 126 20.75 2.98 -7.62
CA ASP A 126 21.73 1.95 -7.92
C ASP A 126 22.08 1.12 -6.67
N GLU A 127 22.83 0.02 -6.84
CA GLU A 127 23.20 -0.84 -5.72
C GLU A 127 24.16 -0.17 -4.72
N PHE A 128 24.92 0.83 -5.14
CA PHE A 128 25.80 1.58 -4.25
C PHE A 128 25.00 2.49 -3.33
N GLU A 129 24.02 3.19 -3.88
CA GLU A 129 23.02 3.96 -3.14
C GLU A 129 22.27 3.08 -2.16
N MET A 130 21.73 1.94 -2.62
CA MET A 130 21.02 0.98 -1.77
C MET A 130 21.91 0.44 -0.63
N SER A 131 23.17 0.11 -0.91
CA SER A 131 24.10 -0.38 0.11
C SER A 131 24.38 0.68 1.18
N ARG A 132 24.60 1.94 0.80
CA ARG A 132 24.82 3.02 1.77
C ARG A 132 23.57 3.32 2.59
N LEU A 133 22.41 3.33 1.95
CA LEU A 133 21.13 3.51 2.64
C LEU A 133 20.85 2.36 3.62
N ARG A 134 21.14 1.11 3.25
CA ARG A 134 21.08 -0.05 4.17
C ARG A 134 22.00 0.13 5.38
N ALA A 135 23.21 0.66 5.19
CA ALA A 135 24.13 0.94 6.31
C ALA A 135 23.58 2.01 7.28
N LEU A 136 22.73 2.92 6.80
CA LEU A 136 22.07 3.94 7.61
C LEU A 136 20.78 3.46 8.29
N GLU A 137 20.32 2.24 8.01
CA GLU A 137 19.07 1.70 8.56
C GLU A 137 18.96 1.84 10.09
N PRO A 138 19.99 1.57 10.91
CA PRO A 138 19.87 1.74 12.37
C PRO A 138 19.62 3.19 12.80
N ILE A 139 20.20 4.15 12.07
CA ILE A 139 20.01 5.59 12.33
C ILE A 139 18.60 6.00 11.91
N VAL A 140 18.16 5.57 10.72
CA VAL A 140 16.80 5.82 10.23
C VAL A 140 15.77 5.25 11.19
N ARG A 141 15.95 4.00 11.62
CA ARG A 141 15.10 3.33 12.62
C ARG A 141 15.02 4.14 13.92
N GLY A 142 16.16 4.59 14.43
CA GLY A 142 16.24 5.43 15.62
C GLY A 142 15.47 6.75 15.46
N ALA A 143 15.67 7.44 14.33
CA ALA A 143 15.00 8.70 14.02
C ALA A 143 13.48 8.53 13.89
N VAL A 144 13.02 7.53 13.13
CA VAL A 144 11.57 7.25 12.96
C VAL A 144 10.92 6.88 14.29
N ARG A 145 11.58 6.07 15.12
CA ARG A 145 11.06 5.73 16.46
C ARG A 145 11.03 6.92 17.41
N SER A 146 12.04 7.80 17.33
CA SER A 146 12.07 9.03 18.14
C SER A 146 10.96 9.98 17.72
N HIS A 147 10.77 10.16 16.42
CA HIS A 147 9.70 11.00 15.85
C HIS A 147 8.32 10.48 16.25
N TRP A 148 8.11 9.16 16.18
CA TRP A 148 6.87 8.53 16.65
C TRP A 148 6.58 8.85 18.13
N ARG A 149 7.57 8.75 19.01
CA ARG A 149 7.39 9.07 20.44
C ARG A 149 6.97 10.52 20.66
N GLN A 150 7.57 11.46 19.92
CA GLN A 150 7.18 12.87 20.00
C GLN A 150 5.71 13.08 19.60
N ILE A 151 5.26 12.43 18.53
CA ILE A 151 3.86 12.46 18.10
C ILE A 151 2.93 11.83 19.15
N GLU A 152 3.33 10.74 19.79
CA GLU A 152 2.56 10.12 20.88
C GLU A 152 2.46 11.05 22.10
N ASP A 153 3.58 11.65 22.52
CA ASP A 153 3.64 12.54 23.68
C ASP A 153 2.83 13.83 23.47
N GLU A 154 2.78 14.36 22.23
CA GLU A 154 1.95 15.52 21.86
C GLU A 154 0.45 15.19 21.80
N ALA A 155 0.08 13.91 21.64
CA ALA A 155 -1.31 13.45 21.50
C ALA A 155 -2.01 13.12 22.84
N ASP A 156 -1.39 13.40 23.98
CA ASP A 156 -1.87 13.02 25.31
C ASP A 156 -3.16 13.78 25.71
N GLY A 157 -4.30 13.13 25.48
CA GLY A 157 -5.65 13.64 25.80
C GLY A 157 -6.80 12.93 25.07
N GLY A 158 -6.53 12.15 24.02
CA GLY A 158 -7.54 11.38 23.30
C GLY A 158 -7.29 9.89 23.45
N VAL A 159 -8.06 9.24 24.33
CA VAL A 159 -8.18 7.79 24.51
C VAL A 159 -7.86 7.05 23.22
N LEU A 160 -6.71 6.35 23.20
CA LEU A 160 -6.38 5.31 22.23
C LEU A 160 -7.38 4.16 22.46
N GLY A 161 -8.61 4.40 21.98
CA GLY A 161 -9.59 3.36 21.81
C GLY A 161 -8.97 2.35 20.88
N VAL A 162 -8.72 1.16 21.43
CA VAL A 162 -8.47 -0.06 20.68
C VAL A 162 -9.67 -0.23 19.74
N VAL A 163 -9.59 0.36 18.55
CA VAL A 163 -10.42 -0.06 17.43
C VAL A 163 -9.75 -1.33 16.92
N LEU A 164 -10.05 -2.41 17.63
CA LEU A 164 -9.78 -3.78 17.19
C LEU A 164 -10.21 -3.91 15.72
N GLY A 165 -9.25 -4.29 14.88
CA GLY A 165 -9.43 -4.92 13.57
C GLY A 165 -10.82 -4.79 12.95
N GLY A 166 -11.08 -3.72 12.20
CA GLY A 166 -12.42 -3.51 11.66
C GLY A 166 -12.52 -2.80 10.33
N ALA A 167 -11.79 -1.69 10.12
CA ALA A 167 -12.05 -0.82 8.96
C ALA A 167 -11.75 -1.51 7.61
N LEU A 168 -10.71 -2.35 7.57
CA LEU A 168 -10.26 -3.04 6.37
C LEU A 168 -11.09 -4.29 6.03
N GLU A 169 -11.25 -5.18 7.01
CA GLU A 169 -12.11 -6.33 6.82
C GLU A 169 -13.53 -5.86 6.55
N ALA A 170 -13.96 -4.70 7.08
CA ALA A 170 -15.19 -4.04 6.68
C ALA A 170 -15.16 -3.46 5.26
N ALA A 171 -14.10 -2.79 4.78
CA ALA A 171 -14.06 -2.27 3.41
C ALA A 171 -14.11 -3.39 2.35
N PHE A 172 -13.25 -4.40 2.48
CA PHE A 172 -13.29 -5.58 1.61
C PHE A 172 -14.47 -6.51 1.88
N SER A 173 -14.97 -6.61 3.12
CA SER A 173 -16.20 -7.37 3.37
C SER A 173 -17.38 -6.66 2.77
N ARG A 174 -17.55 -5.35 2.94
CA ARG A 174 -18.64 -4.56 2.35
C ARG A 174 -18.60 -4.63 0.83
N PHE A 175 -17.42 -4.53 0.23
CA PHE A 175 -17.28 -4.69 -1.21
C PHE A 175 -17.69 -6.11 -1.62
N ALA A 176 -18.81 -6.19 -2.34
CA ALA A 176 -19.38 -7.43 -2.86
C ALA A 176 -19.71 -8.51 -1.79
N HIS A 177 -19.94 -8.13 -0.53
CA HIS A 177 -20.26 -9.06 0.57
C HIS A 177 -21.33 -10.08 0.21
N ASN A 178 -22.43 -9.57 -0.35
CA ASN A 178 -23.64 -10.32 -0.60
C ASN A 178 -23.61 -11.06 -1.96
N ALA A 179 -22.61 -10.75 -2.80
CA ALA A 179 -22.48 -11.33 -4.14
C ALA A 179 -21.45 -12.48 -4.19
N LEU A 180 -20.43 -12.46 -3.33
CA LEU A 180 -19.26 -13.35 -3.43
C LEU A 180 -19.08 -14.25 -2.21
N THR A 181 -18.64 -15.48 -2.44
CA THR A 181 -18.23 -16.39 -1.36
C THR A 181 -16.94 -15.91 -0.69
N TYR A 182 -16.60 -16.45 0.48
CA TYR A 182 -15.34 -16.15 1.15
C TYR A 182 -14.12 -16.37 0.25
N GLN A 183 -14.06 -17.52 -0.44
CA GLN A 183 -12.98 -17.84 -1.37
C GLN A 183 -12.91 -16.85 -2.55
N GLN A 184 -14.07 -16.44 -3.09
CA GLN A 184 -14.13 -15.47 -4.17
C GLN A 184 -13.66 -14.07 -3.73
N ARG A 185 -14.02 -13.64 -2.51
CA ARG A 185 -13.52 -12.39 -1.92
C ARG A 185 -12.02 -12.42 -1.75
N ARG A 186 -11.46 -13.53 -1.27
CA ARG A 186 -10.00 -13.72 -1.16
C ARG A 186 -9.32 -13.60 -2.53
N ILE A 187 -9.89 -14.18 -3.59
CA ILE A 187 -9.37 -14.04 -4.96
C ILE A 187 -9.46 -12.58 -5.44
N VAL A 188 -10.57 -11.88 -5.20
CA VAL A 188 -10.73 -10.46 -5.56
C VAL A 188 -9.65 -9.59 -4.90
N GLN A 189 -9.39 -9.80 -3.61
CA GLN A 189 -8.35 -9.08 -2.88
C GLN A 189 -6.96 -9.27 -3.51
N LEU A 190 -6.62 -10.49 -3.93
CA LEU A 190 -5.34 -10.78 -4.58
C LEU A 190 -5.27 -10.13 -5.97
N ILE A 191 -6.37 -10.13 -6.74
CA ILE A 191 -6.42 -9.46 -8.05
C ILE A 191 -6.18 -7.96 -7.89
N LEU A 192 -6.87 -7.31 -6.94
CA LEU A 192 -6.75 -5.87 -6.71
C LEU A 192 -5.36 -5.47 -6.22
N ARG A 193 -4.65 -6.36 -5.51
CA ARG A 193 -3.24 -6.19 -5.12
C ARG A 193 -2.25 -6.47 -6.26
N GLY A 194 -2.72 -6.86 -7.44
CA GLY A 194 -1.86 -7.13 -8.59
C GLY A 194 -1.17 -8.49 -8.57
N HIS A 195 -1.78 -9.52 -7.99
CA HIS A 195 -1.30 -10.89 -8.17
C HIS A 195 -1.74 -11.47 -9.52
N SER A 196 -0.82 -12.12 -10.24
CA SER A 196 -1.15 -12.86 -11.46
C SER A 196 -2.03 -14.08 -11.17
N THR A 197 -2.60 -14.68 -12.22
CA THR A 197 -3.37 -15.94 -12.09
C THR A 197 -2.51 -17.07 -11.50
N LEU A 198 -1.24 -17.14 -11.88
CA LEU A 198 -0.28 -18.10 -11.34
C LEU A 198 -0.03 -17.84 -9.86
N SER A 199 0.27 -16.60 -9.47
CA SER A 199 0.49 -16.23 -8.06
C SER A 199 -0.74 -16.53 -7.19
N ILE A 200 -1.94 -16.20 -7.66
CA ILE A 200 -3.20 -16.51 -6.97
C ILE A 200 -3.36 -18.01 -6.78
N SER A 201 -3.06 -18.81 -7.79
CA SER A 201 -3.19 -20.28 -7.72
C SER A 201 -2.29 -20.85 -6.62
N ALA A 202 -1.05 -20.37 -6.53
CA ALA A 202 -0.10 -20.77 -5.50
C ALA A 202 -0.57 -20.37 -4.09
N ILE A 203 -0.98 -19.11 -3.91
CA ILE A 203 -1.45 -18.58 -2.61
C ILE A 203 -2.72 -19.29 -2.12
N THR A 204 -3.60 -19.69 -3.03
CA THR A 204 -4.88 -20.33 -2.70
C THR A 204 -4.80 -21.85 -2.63
N GLY A 205 -3.66 -22.46 -3.02
CA GLY A 205 -3.53 -23.91 -3.12
C GLY A 205 -4.43 -24.53 -4.20
N THR A 206 -4.64 -23.82 -5.31
CA THR A 206 -5.48 -24.28 -6.43
C THR A 206 -4.72 -24.27 -7.75
N THR A 207 -5.34 -24.72 -8.85
CA THR A 207 -4.73 -24.65 -10.19
C THR A 207 -5.05 -23.32 -10.87
N GLU A 208 -4.21 -22.88 -11.80
CA GLU A 208 -4.51 -21.70 -12.64
C GLU A 208 -5.86 -21.83 -13.36
N GLY A 209 -6.21 -23.03 -13.84
CA GLY A 209 -7.52 -23.29 -14.46
C GLY A 209 -8.68 -23.01 -13.51
N THR A 210 -8.55 -23.44 -12.25
CA THR A 210 -9.53 -23.16 -11.18
C THR A 210 -9.64 -21.66 -10.92
N VAL A 211 -8.52 -20.93 -10.87
CA VAL A 211 -8.53 -19.47 -10.68
C VAL A 211 -9.23 -18.77 -11.86
N LYS A 212 -8.96 -19.16 -13.11
CA LYS A 212 -9.65 -18.59 -14.29
C LYS A 212 -11.16 -18.80 -14.24
N ILE A 213 -11.62 -19.96 -13.77
CA ILE A 213 -13.06 -20.24 -13.55
C ILE A 213 -13.62 -19.33 -12.45
N HIS A 214 -12.91 -19.18 -11.32
CA HIS A 214 -13.33 -18.27 -10.26
C HIS A 214 -13.43 -16.82 -10.76
N ARG A 215 -12.45 -16.33 -11.53
CA ARG A 215 -12.47 -14.98 -12.14
C ARG A 215 -13.71 -14.77 -13.00
N LYS A 216 -14.00 -15.69 -13.93
CA LYS A 216 -15.20 -15.63 -14.78
C LYS A 216 -16.50 -15.61 -13.96
N ASN A 217 -16.56 -16.41 -12.90
CA ASN A 217 -17.72 -16.48 -12.03
C ASN A 217 -17.87 -15.21 -11.16
N ILE A 218 -16.78 -14.66 -10.66
CA ILE A 218 -16.74 -13.38 -9.94
C ILE A 218 -17.26 -12.28 -10.87
N TYR A 219 -16.72 -12.17 -12.08
CA TYR A 219 -17.11 -11.13 -13.04
C TYR A 219 -18.60 -11.20 -13.37
N ARG A 220 -19.12 -12.40 -13.64
CA ARG A 220 -20.55 -12.62 -13.85
C ARG A 220 -21.40 -12.21 -12.65
N ARG A 221 -21.00 -12.58 -11.43
CA ARG A 221 -21.74 -12.26 -10.19
C ARG A 221 -21.76 -10.77 -9.88
N LEU A 222 -20.68 -10.06 -10.22
CA LEU A 222 -20.58 -8.62 -10.05
C LEU A 222 -21.20 -7.85 -11.23
N GLY A 223 -21.54 -8.52 -12.33
CA GLY A 223 -22.01 -7.86 -13.55
C GLY A 223 -20.94 -6.94 -14.14
N ILE A 224 -19.68 -7.38 -14.13
CA ILE A 224 -18.53 -6.69 -14.71
C ILE A 224 -17.90 -7.53 -15.82
N SER A 225 -17.13 -6.89 -16.68
CA SER A 225 -16.50 -7.52 -17.85
C SER A 225 -14.98 -7.56 -17.79
N SER A 226 -14.35 -6.77 -16.92
CA SER A 226 -12.89 -6.62 -16.88
C SER A 226 -12.32 -6.45 -15.46
N GLN A 227 -11.00 -6.61 -15.34
CA GLN A 227 -10.27 -6.31 -14.10
C GLN A 227 -10.29 -4.81 -13.79
N SER A 228 -10.16 -3.94 -14.79
CA SER A 228 -10.26 -2.49 -14.60
C SER A 228 -11.63 -2.08 -14.08
N GLU A 229 -12.72 -2.71 -14.54
CA GLU A 229 -14.05 -2.46 -13.98
C GLU A 229 -14.18 -2.94 -12.53
N LEU A 230 -13.53 -4.07 -12.17
CA LEU A 230 -13.43 -4.52 -10.77
C LEU A 230 -12.74 -3.46 -9.90
N PHE A 231 -11.60 -2.93 -10.38
CA PHE A 231 -10.86 -1.88 -9.69
C PHE A 231 -11.67 -0.60 -9.54
N SER A 232 -12.25 -0.08 -10.63
CA SER A 232 -13.07 1.14 -10.57
C SER A 232 -14.24 1.01 -9.58
N ARG A 233 -14.93 -0.13 -9.55
CA ARG A 233 -16.01 -0.35 -8.57
C ARG A 233 -15.49 -0.46 -7.14
N PHE A 234 -14.34 -1.07 -6.93
CA PHE A 234 -13.71 -1.10 -5.62
C PHE A 234 -13.40 0.33 -5.14
N ILE A 235 -12.73 1.13 -5.96
CA ILE A 235 -12.41 2.53 -5.65
C ILE A 235 -13.68 3.35 -5.38
N GLN A 236 -14.72 3.24 -6.22
CA GLN A 236 -16.01 3.88 -5.96
C GLN A 236 -16.60 3.48 -4.59
N SER A 237 -16.52 2.20 -4.21
CA SER A 237 -17.04 1.74 -2.93
C SER A 237 -16.29 2.30 -1.71
N LEU A 238 -15.03 2.72 -1.88
CA LEU A 238 -14.25 3.40 -0.83
C LEU A 238 -14.77 4.82 -0.58
N PHE A 239 -15.31 5.48 -1.60
CA PHE A 239 -15.77 6.87 -1.53
C PHE A 239 -17.27 7.04 -1.26
N MET A 240 -18.08 6.01 -1.47
CA MET A 240 -19.54 6.09 -1.29
C MET A 240 -19.99 5.86 0.17
N CYS A 241 -19.09 5.87 1.16
CA CYS A 241 -19.45 5.59 2.55
C CYS A 241 -19.91 6.82 3.36
N ASP A 242 -19.92 8.03 2.78
CA ASP A 242 -20.20 9.28 3.49
C ASP A 242 -21.67 9.75 3.43
N THR A 243 -22.61 8.86 3.10
CA THR A 243 -24.06 9.20 3.11
C THR A 243 -24.84 8.25 4.02
N ILE A 244 -24.72 8.41 5.34
CA ILE A 244 -25.76 8.06 6.32
C ILE A 244 -25.78 9.11 7.43
#